data_AF-A0A016TFU5-F1
#
_entry.id   AF-A0A016TFU5-F1
#
_cell.length_a   1.000
_cell.length_b   1.000
_cell.length_c   1.000
_cell.angle_alpha   90.00
_cell.angle_beta   90.00
_cell.angle_gamma   90.00
#
_symmetry.space_group_name_H-M   'P 1'
#
loop_
_entity.id
_entity.type
_entity.pdbx_description
1 polymer ?
#
loop_
_entity_poly.entity_id
_entity_poly.type
_entity_poly.pdbx_seq_one_letter_code
_entity_poly.pdbx_strand_id
1 'polypeptide(L)'
;MIVFRLLHADKQAGLNEAFNKMAPSVVLEKGRLRRKKQTFKKLGSSQLDRICCIVCFRSDDSCVSVQIMVTDIWRSYFAQKLLHMIGENIAFYPVNAIQIRNAHNYLSDFESERDVYLKTEKIVEFLDQWDCSHEDISECAVLLAEEFSKRDFWGVADAKLVRDWIFDLRSIGYQFPPRTNETDYFIMEQVRGANCRRADVEFDTEKEDTMIEKSAEKLRMFGELTDWCAKANFSDFLRKLPSPPQLATSHAKNQVLVNLQKSVLVITGNYPWNRTIGLLQRMYQPYFGLTIFCGSWFPEKYDDSNENFPRMLHPFNYIHLTEAEMNKGYAAYYCMSKVKDLRLGNVLGYYVMADDSTFNFWHGINPFLVMHPSGDLHRNSGVWWKEPVGMRAALLANKLFTEVYKYDALVQAIWHQFGRGLREKNPKVTNASKNLTTADGWSVSDMYYIPANGLDYHAGLMEVFFEAGLFHEIAIAKYLHSVPYLR
;
A
#
# COMPACT_ATOMS: atom_id res chain seq x y z
N MET A 1 6.89 10.38 18.19
CA MET A 1 6.28 10.49 16.85
C MET A 1 6.81 11.78 16.26
N ILE A 2 7.87 11.70 15.46
CA ILE A 2 8.44 12.86 14.78
C ILE A 2 8.33 12.52 13.30
N VAL A 3 7.59 13.36 12.60
CA VAL A 3 7.35 13.31 11.16
C VAL A 3 8.66 13.65 10.46
N PHE A 4 9.13 12.78 9.56
CA PHE A 4 10.09 13.17 8.54
C PHE A 4 9.33 13.27 7.21
N ARG A 5 8.88 14.47 6.90
CA ARG A 5 9.02 14.98 5.53
C ARG A 5 10.47 15.44 5.44
N LEU A 6 11.17 15.22 4.33
CA LEU A 6 12.46 15.87 4.08
C LEU A 6 12.22 17.40 3.97
N LEU A 7 12.03 18.06 5.11
CA LEU A 7 11.82 19.50 5.21
C LEU A 7 13.14 20.15 5.57
N HIS A 8 14.04 20.22 4.60
CA HIS A 8 14.99 21.33 4.52
C HIS A 8 15.55 21.48 3.10
N ALA A 9 14.66 21.64 2.11
CA ALA A 9 15.01 22.48 0.99
C ALA A 9 15.10 23.91 1.53
N ASP A 10 16.31 24.42 1.68
CA ASP A 10 16.51 25.86 1.86
C ASP A 10 15.75 26.57 0.74
N LYS A 11 14.89 27.54 1.07
CA LYS A 11 14.18 28.32 0.05
C LYS A 11 15.15 29.06 -0.87
N GLN A 12 16.40 29.25 -0.44
CA GLN A 12 17.48 29.80 -1.26
C GLN A 12 18.10 28.78 -2.22
N ALA A 13 17.89 27.47 -2.04
CA ALA A 13 18.43 26.42 -2.90
C ALA A 13 17.59 26.16 -4.18
N GLY A 14 16.47 26.86 -4.35
CA GLY A 14 15.66 26.82 -5.58
C GLY A 14 14.94 25.49 -5.86
N LEU A 15 14.87 24.56 -4.90
CA LEU A 15 14.10 23.33 -5.04
C LEU A 15 12.60 23.62 -4.88
N ASN A 16 11.81 23.36 -5.94
CA ASN A 16 10.36 23.37 -5.87
C ASN A 16 9.86 21.93 -5.69
N GLU A 17 9.33 21.62 -4.50
CA GLU A 17 8.85 20.29 -4.13
C GLU A 17 7.33 20.32 -3.92
N ALA A 18 6.61 19.43 -4.59
CA ALA A 18 5.16 19.24 -4.43
C ALA A 18 4.85 17.79 -4.01
N PHE A 19 3.87 17.62 -3.11
CA PHE A 19 3.44 16.32 -2.59
C PHE A 19 1.98 16.07 -2.93
N ASN A 20 1.64 14.84 -3.29
CA ASN A 20 0.23 14.43 -3.45
C ASN A 20 -0.49 14.49 -2.08
N LYS A 21 -1.73 14.98 -2.06
CA LYS A 21 -2.52 15.18 -0.84
C LYS A 21 -3.03 13.87 -0.20
N MET A 22 -3.22 12.83 -1.00
CA MET A 22 -3.62 11.49 -0.59
C MET A 22 -2.46 10.58 -0.20
N ALA A 23 -1.27 10.86 -0.74
CA ALA A 23 -0.08 10.09 -0.43
C ALA A 23 0.14 10.05 1.10
N PRO A 24 0.39 8.86 1.68
CA PRO A 24 0.59 8.75 3.11
C PRO A 24 1.80 9.55 3.54
N SER A 25 1.72 10.11 4.75
CA SER A 25 2.91 10.65 5.39
C SER A 25 3.85 9.49 5.73
N VAL A 26 5.14 9.59 5.43
CA VAL A 26 6.10 8.55 5.80
C VAL A 26 6.14 8.45 7.34
N VAL A 27 5.57 7.38 7.89
CA VAL A 27 5.50 7.13 9.33
C VAL A 27 6.42 5.96 9.67
N LEU A 28 7.57 6.26 10.28
CA LEU A 28 8.39 5.28 10.97
C LEU A 28 7.79 4.98 12.35
N GLU A 29 7.60 3.72 12.69
CA GLU A 29 7.03 3.30 13.99
C GLU A 29 7.88 3.73 15.19
N LYS A 30 7.23 3.80 16.37
CA LYS A 30 7.89 4.13 17.66
C LYS A 30 9.02 3.13 17.93
N GLY A 31 10.23 3.63 18.13
CA GLY A 31 11.45 2.84 18.29
C GLY A 31 12.53 3.10 17.23
N ARG A 32 12.27 4.03 16.28
CA ARG A 32 13.20 4.37 15.19
C ARG A 32 13.78 5.81 15.28
N LEU A 33 15.10 5.95 15.15
CA LEU A 33 15.94 7.12 15.50
C LEU A 33 15.75 8.36 14.58
N ARG A 34 15.95 9.54 15.21
CA ARG A 34 16.05 10.90 14.68
C ARG A 34 17.50 11.30 14.34
N ARG A 35 17.80 11.85 13.15
CA ARG A 35 19.01 12.65 12.92
C ARG A 35 18.79 14.06 13.51
N LYS A 36 19.35 14.36 14.68
CA LYS A 36 19.66 15.74 15.10
C LYS A 36 21.15 15.80 15.41
N LYS A 37 21.85 16.81 14.87
CA LYS A 37 23.12 17.29 15.43
C LYS A 37 22.88 17.61 16.91
N GLN A 38 23.21 16.68 17.82
CA GLN A 38 23.67 16.90 19.19
C GLN A 38 23.67 15.58 19.98
N THR A 39 24.88 15.18 20.34
CA THR A 39 25.27 14.45 21.55
C THR A 39 24.65 13.07 21.79
N PHE A 40 25.49 12.04 21.57
CA PHE A 40 25.32 10.69 22.07
C PHE A 40 25.03 10.70 23.57
N LYS A 41 23.85 10.20 23.98
CA LYS A 41 23.68 9.50 25.27
C LYS A 41 22.37 8.71 25.26
N LYS A 42 22.52 7.39 25.42
CA LYS A 42 21.51 6.35 25.66
C LYS A 42 20.57 6.02 24.49
N LEU A 43 20.83 4.89 23.84
CA LEU A 43 19.81 4.10 23.17
C LEU A 43 20.05 2.61 23.40
N GLY A 44 18.99 1.92 23.81
CA GLY A 44 18.78 0.50 23.59
C GLY A 44 17.44 0.37 22.87
N SER A 45 17.46 -0.15 21.64
CA SER A 45 16.29 -0.71 20.94
C SER A 45 16.74 -1.43 19.64
N SER A 46 16.43 -2.72 19.55
CA SER A 46 17.27 -3.78 18.98
C SER A 46 17.06 -4.18 17.51
N GLN A 47 16.50 -3.34 16.64
CA GLN A 47 16.41 -3.64 15.19
C GLN A 47 17.03 -2.58 14.28
N LEU A 48 17.03 -1.31 14.67
CA LEU A 48 17.69 -0.25 13.92
C LEU A 48 19.19 -0.12 14.20
N ASP A 49 19.61 -0.61 15.36
CA ASP A 49 21.03 -0.78 15.67
C ASP A 49 21.68 -1.74 14.65
N ARG A 50 20.91 -2.68 14.06
CA ARG A 50 21.40 -3.67 13.08
C ARG A 50 21.77 -3.09 11.72
N ILE A 51 20.89 -2.27 11.15
CA ILE A 51 21.08 -1.70 9.81
C ILE A 51 22.05 -0.53 9.84
N CYS A 52 21.96 0.35 10.86
CA CYS A 52 22.83 1.52 10.91
C CYS A 52 24.26 1.16 11.33
N CYS A 53 24.48 0.13 12.16
CA CYS A 53 25.84 -0.32 12.44
C CYS A 53 26.47 -1.04 11.24
N ILE A 54 25.73 -1.74 10.38
CA ILE A 54 26.34 -2.38 9.20
C ILE A 54 26.57 -1.38 8.05
N VAL A 55 25.72 -0.34 7.93
CA VAL A 55 25.61 0.47 6.70
C VAL A 55 25.88 1.96 6.89
N CYS A 56 25.86 2.51 8.12
CA CYS A 56 26.08 3.95 8.35
C CYS A 56 27.58 4.33 8.24
N PHE A 57 28.13 4.16 7.04
CA PHE A 57 29.27 4.90 6.55
C PHE A 57 28.93 6.39 6.49
N ARG A 58 29.81 7.23 7.00
CA ARG A 58 29.62 8.68 7.06
C ARG A 58 29.38 9.24 5.65
N SER A 59 28.24 9.89 5.44
CA SER A 59 27.85 10.58 4.19
C SER A 59 28.75 11.74 3.79
N ASP A 60 29.66 12.17 4.66
CA ASP A 60 30.49 13.34 4.45
C ASP A 60 31.96 12.87 4.35
N ASP A 61 32.40 12.36 3.19
CA ASP A 61 33.81 12.09 2.81
C ASP A 61 34.43 10.69 3.04
N SER A 62 33.66 9.59 3.18
CA SER A 62 34.25 8.27 3.48
C SER A 62 34.32 7.23 2.36
N CYS A 63 33.94 7.56 1.12
CA CYS A 63 34.55 6.88 -0.04
C CYS A 63 35.41 7.85 -0.82
N VAL A 64 36.73 7.67 -0.75
CA VAL A 64 37.69 8.63 -1.30
C VAL A 64 37.91 8.37 -2.80
N SER A 65 37.48 7.22 -3.32
CA SER A 65 37.83 6.73 -4.66
C SER A 65 36.73 6.85 -5.72
N VAL A 66 35.47 7.09 -5.33
CA VAL A 66 34.31 7.08 -6.24
C VAL A 66 33.45 8.32 -6.03
N GLN A 67 32.88 8.85 -7.11
CA GLN A 67 32.06 10.07 -7.08
C GLN A 67 30.75 9.87 -6.30
N ILE A 68 30.29 10.94 -5.63
CA ILE A 68 29.27 10.89 -4.56
C ILE A 68 27.98 10.16 -4.98
N MET A 69 27.42 10.41 -6.18
CA MET A 69 26.16 9.76 -6.60
C MET A 69 26.31 8.26 -6.91
N VAL A 70 27.46 7.84 -7.45
CA VAL A 70 27.78 6.42 -7.70
C VAL A 70 27.94 5.67 -6.37
N THR A 71 28.51 6.33 -5.36
CA THR A 71 28.77 5.69 -4.06
C THR A 71 27.50 5.28 -3.33
N ASP A 72 26.42 6.07 -3.40
CA ASP A 72 25.20 5.75 -2.66
C ASP A 72 24.45 4.55 -3.25
N ILE A 73 24.41 4.43 -4.58
CA ILE A 73 23.78 3.30 -5.27
C ILE A 73 24.54 2.00 -4.99
N TRP A 74 25.87 1.98 -5.14
CA TRP A 74 26.65 0.76 -4.93
C TRP A 74 26.75 0.35 -3.46
N ARG A 75 26.82 1.31 -2.53
CA ARG A 75 26.69 1.04 -1.09
C ARG A 75 25.33 0.45 -0.77
N SER A 76 24.27 0.89 -1.46
CA SER A 76 22.96 0.29 -1.28
C SER A 76 23.02 -1.20 -1.63
N TYR A 77 23.53 -1.58 -2.82
CA TYR A 77 23.66 -2.99 -3.23
C TYR A 77 24.51 -3.83 -2.26
N PHE A 78 25.65 -3.31 -1.83
CA PHE A 78 26.49 -3.92 -0.80
C PHE A 78 25.71 -4.18 0.50
N ALA A 79 24.97 -3.19 0.97
CA ALA A 79 24.14 -3.30 2.16
C ALA A 79 22.99 -4.30 1.98
N GLN A 80 22.30 -4.32 0.83
CA GLN A 80 21.18 -5.24 0.59
C GLN A 80 21.67 -6.69 0.69
N LYS A 81 22.84 -7.01 0.12
CA LYS A 81 23.40 -8.37 0.22
C LYS A 81 23.60 -8.81 1.66
N LEU A 82 24.20 -7.95 2.50
CA LEU A 82 24.41 -8.25 3.92
C LEU A 82 23.10 -8.34 4.72
N LEU A 83 22.09 -7.52 4.37
CA LEU A 83 20.76 -7.59 4.98
C LEU A 83 20.05 -8.90 4.66
N HIS A 84 20.09 -9.33 3.40
CA HIS A 84 19.49 -10.59 2.98
C HIS A 84 20.13 -11.79 3.68
N MET A 85 21.45 -11.76 3.95
CA MET A 85 22.16 -12.83 4.67
C MET A 85 21.75 -12.98 6.15
N ILE A 86 21.07 -11.99 6.72
CA ILE A 86 20.56 -12.03 8.10
C ILE A 86 19.03 -12.15 8.15
N GLY A 87 18.40 -12.42 7.00
CA GLY A 87 16.95 -12.59 6.86
C GLY A 87 16.15 -11.29 6.89
N GLU A 88 16.82 -10.13 6.75
CA GLU A 88 16.17 -8.82 6.73
C GLU A 88 15.90 -8.38 5.28
N ASN A 89 14.82 -7.61 5.06
CA ASN A 89 14.36 -7.21 3.73
C ASN A 89 14.28 -5.69 3.57
N ILE A 90 14.37 -5.22 2.32
CA ILE A 90 14.20 -3.81 1.96
C ILE A 90 12.79 -3.60 1.41
N ALA A 91 12.09 -2.61 1.95
CA ALA A 91 10.80 -2.17 1.43
C ALA A 91 10.96 -0.80 0.77
N PHE A 92 10.50 -0.70 -0.48
CA PHE A 92 10.34 0.57 -1.15
C PHE A 92 8.96 1.12 -0.85
N TYR A 93 8.89 2.43 -0.69
CA TYR A 93 7.65 3.14 -0.49
C TYR A 93 7.36 3.96 -1.76
N PRO A 94 6.11 4.04 -2.22
CA PRO A 94 5.77 4.75 -3.45
C PRO A 94 6.21 6.21 -3.38
N VAL A 95 6.69 6.72 -4.52
CA VAL A 95 7.14 8.11 -4.64
C VAL A 95 5.98 9.04 -4.28
N ASN A 96 6.18 9.88 -3.26
CA ASN A 96 5.15 10.81 -2.77
C ASN A 96 5.51 12.28 -3.01
N ALA A 97 6.65 12.54 -3.66
CA ALA A 97 7.18 13.87 -3.92
C ALA A 97 7.63 14.00 -5.38
N ILE A 98 7.34 15.14 -5.99
CA ILE A 98 8.07 15.58 -7.18
C ILE A 98 9.08 16.63 -6.78
N GLN A 99 10.31 16.38 -7.19
CA GLN A 99 11.41 17.32 -7.11
C GLN A 99 11.58 17.97 -8.48
N ILE A 100 11.21 19.26 -8.61
CA ILE A 100 11.55 20.04 -9.80
C ILE A 100 12.99 20.54 -9.60
N ARG A 101 13.94 19.90 -10.29
CA ARG A 101 15.35 20.27 -10.22
C ARG A 101 15.60 21.58 -10.99
N ASN A 102 16.51 22.40 -10.46
CA ASN A 102 17.08 23.52 -11.21
C ASN A 102 17.87 23.01 -12.40
N ALA A 103 18.01 23.83 -13.44
CA ALA A 103 18.91 23.53 -14.56
C ALA A 103 20.35 23.36 -14.04
N HIS A 104 20.94 22.21 -14.32
CA HIS A 104 22.32 21.85 -13.97
C HIS A 104 23.02 21.28 -15.21
N ASN A 105 24.34 21.08 -15.12
CA ASN A 105 25.12 20.56 -16.24
C ASN A 105 24.93 19.04 -16.36
N TYR A 106 23.93 18.63 -17.13
CA TYR A 106 23.61 17.22 -17.39
C TYR A 106 24.80 16.40 -17.90
N LEU A 107 25.73 17.02 -18.64
CA LEU A 107 26.90 16.32 -19.16
C LEU A 107 27.88 15.98 -18.02
N SER A 108 28.09 16.92 -17.09
CA SER A 108 28.90 16.68 -15.90
C SER A 108 28.31 15.60 -15.01
N ASP A 109 26.98 15.58 -14.85
CA ASP A 109 26.29 14.57 -14.05
C ASP A 109 26.39 13.19 -14.73
N PHE A 110 26.17 13.11 -16.04
CA PHE A 110 26.38 11.89 -16.81
C PHE A 110 27.81 11.38 -16.70
N GLU A 111 28.81 12.26 -16.82
CA GLU A 111 30.22 11.89 -16.66
C GLU A 111 30.51 11.35 -15.25
N SER A 112 29.88 11.94 -14.22
CA SER A 112 29.98 11.48 -12.84
C SER A 112 29.31 10.13 -12.56
N GLU A 113 28.20 9.85 -13.26
CA GLU A 113 27.40 8.63 -13.12
C GLU A 113 27.82 7.53 -14.09
N ARG A 114 28.76 7.79 -15.01
CA ARG A 114 29.18 6.86 -16.06
C ARG A 114 29.46 5.45 -15.54
N ASP A 115 30.12 5.37 -14.39
CA ASP A 115 30.46 4.10 -13.76
C ASP A 115 29.21 3.32 -13.33
N VAL A 116 28.13 3.98 -12.88
CA VAL A 116 26.84 3.33 -12.59
C VAL A 116 26.34 2.59 -13.83
N TYR A 117 26.33 3.25 -14.98
CA TYR A 117 25.82 2.64 -16.22
C TYR A 117 26.70 1.48 -16.71
N LEU A 118 28.02 1.52 -16.48
CA LEU A 118 28.96 0.54 -17.03
C LEU A 118 29.27 -0.65 -16.11
N LYS A 119 29.14 -0.49 -14.80
CA LYS A 119 29.61 -1.49 -13.82
C LYS A 119 28.51 -2.07 -12.94
N THR A 120 27.32 -1.47 -12.88
CA THR A 120 26.24 -1.94 -11.97
C THR A 120 25.78 -3.35 -12.30
N GLU A 121 25.66 -3.72 -13.58
CA GLU A 121 25.31 -5.09 -13.99
C GLU A 121 26.29 -6.11 -13.39
N LYS A 122 27.60 -5.86 -13.52
CA LYS A 122 28.65 -6.73 -12.96
C LYS A 122 28.61 -6.82 -11.43
N ILE A 123 28.22 -5.74 -10.75
CA ILE A 123 28.03 -5.74 -9.29
C ILE A 123 26.85 -6.63 -8.93
N VAL A 124 25.73 -6.51 -9.62
CA VAL A 124 24.53 -7.31 -9.36
C VAL A 124 24.80 -8.79 -9.63
N GLU A 125 25.41 -9.14 -10.77
CA GLU A 125 25.81 -10.51 -11.09
C GLU A 125 26.76 -11.10 -10.04
N PHE A 126 27.75 -10.31 -9.60
CA PHE A 126 28.68 -10.73 -8.57
C PHE A 126 27.97 -10.96 -7.23
N LEU A 127 27.12 -10.02 -6.80
CA LEU A 127 26.41 -10.12 -5.53
C LEU A 127 25.40 -11.27 -5.52
N ASP A 128 24.80 -11.59 -6.66
CA ASP A 128 23.89 -12.73 -6.79
C ASP A 128 24.64 -14.06 -6.53
N GLN A 129 25.82 -14.22 -7.14
CA GLN A 129 26.64 -15.43 -7.04
C GLN A 129 27.48 -15.51 -5.76
N TRP A 130 27.79 -14.38 -5.15
CA TRP A 130 28.69 -14.33 -3.99
C TRP A 130 28.01 -14.91 -2.74
N ASP A 131 28.74 -15.75 -2.03
CA ASP A 131 28.38 -16.25 -0.71
C ASP A 131 29.59 -16.17 0.23
N CYS A 132 29.32 -16.04 1.52
CA CYS A 132 30.31 -15.98 2.55
C CYS A 132 30.45 -17.34 3.24
N SER A 133 31.67 -17.75 3.56
CA SER A 133 31.95 -18.99 4.29
C SER A 133 31.90 -18.84 5.82
N HIS A 134 31.82 -17.62 6.35
CA HIS A 134 31.83 -17.37 7.80
C HIS A 134 30.41 -17.26 8.37
N GLU A 135 30.20 -17.81 9.57
CA GLU A 135 28.93 -17.67 10.28
C GLU A 135 28.67 -16.24 10.78
N ASP A 136 29.74 -15.49 11.07
CA ASP A 136 29.67 -14.11 11.55
C ASP A 136 29.52 -13.13 10.37
N ILE A 137 28.39 -12.40 10.34
CA ILE A 137 28.11 -11.39 9.33
C ILE A 137 29.15 -10.27 9.29
N SER A 138 29.81 -9.97 10.41
CA SER A 138 30.84 -8.92 10.46
C SER A 138 32.11 -9.31 9.71
N GLU A 139 32.50 -10.59 9.74
CA GLU A 139 33.57 -11.10 8.88
C GLU A 139 33.15 -11.09 7.40
N CYS A 140 31.89 -11.46 7.12
CA CYS A 140 31.34 -11.40 5.76
C CYS A 140 31.33 -9.97 5.20
N ALA A 141 31.04 -8.96 6.01
CA ALA A 141 31.06 -7.57 5.59
C ALA A 141 32.47 -7.10 5.19
N VAL A 142 33.49 -7.51 5.96
CA VAL A 142 34.90 -7.19 5.64
C VAL A 142 35.34 -7.91 4.36
N LEU A 143 35.05 -9.21 4.24
CA LEU A 143 35.38 -9.98 3.04
C LEU A 143 34.70 -9.41 1.80
N LEU A 144 33.41 -9.07 1.89
CA LEU A 144 32.69 -8.46 0.78
C LEU A 144 33.34 -7.15 0.33
N ALA A 145 33.77 -6.31 1.29
CA ALA A 145 34.43 -5.04 0.99
C ALA A 145 35.79 -5.24 0.32
N GLU A 146 36.55 -6.25 0.75
CA GLU A 146 37.79 -6.64 0.08
C GLU A 146 37.55 -7.18 -1.33
N GLU A 147 36.53 -8.00 -1.54
CA GLU A 147 36.16 -8.50 -2.86
C GLU A 147 35.66 -7.39 -3.80
N PHE A 148 34.95 -6.38 -3.27
CA PHE A 148 34.59 -5.16 -3.97
C PHE A 148 35.85 -4.38 -4.40
N SER A 149 36.84 -4.28 -3.50
CA SER A 149 38.09 -3.60 -3.83
C SER A 149 38.92 -4.37 -4.86
N LYS A 150 38.99 -5.70 -4.79
CA LYS A 150 39.71 -6.54 -5.78
C LYS A 150 39.12 -6.46 -7.18
N ARG A 151 37.84 -6.12 -7.30
CA ARG A 151 37.10 -6.00 -8.58
C ARG A 151 37.02 -4.57 -9.10
N ASP A 152 37.76 -3.64 -8.49
CA ASP A 152 37.76 -2.21 -8.83
C ASP A 152 36.35 -1.57 -8.77
N PHE A 153 35.47 -2.11 -7.92
CA PHE A 153 34.21 -1.44 -7.56
C PHE A 153 34.48 -0.36 -6.53
N TRP A 154 35.39 -0.62 -5.59
CA TRP A 154 35.87 0.33 -4.60
C TRP A 154 37.39 0.40 -4.58
N GLY A 155 37.94 1.46 -4.01
CA GLY A 155 39.36 1.56 -3.73
C GLY A 155 39.77 0.79 -2.48
N VAL A 156 41.07 0.51 -2.35
CA VAL A 156 41.64 -0.18 -1.18
C VAL A 156 41.37 0.57 0.13
N ALA A 157 41.29 1.91 0.07
CA ALA A 157 40.96 2.75 1.22
C ALA A 157 39.54 2.49 1.74
N ASP A 158 38.58 2.21 0.86
CA ASP A 158 37.18 1.96 1.21
C ASP A 158 37.05 0.63 1.95
N ALA A 159 37.70 -0.42 1.45
CA ALA A 159 37.75 -1.72 2.13
C ALA A 159 38.40 -1.62 3.52
N LYS A 160 39.47 -0.83 3.64
CA LYS A 160 40.12 -0.56 4.93
C LYS A 160 39.16 0.14 5.89
N LEU A 161 38.38 1.12 5.42
CA LEU A 161 37.40 1.80 6.27
C LEU A 161 36.31 0.84 6.76
N VAL A 162 35.88 -0.15 5.94
CA VAL A 162 34.88 -1.15 6.38
C VAL A 162 35.45 -1.99 7.50
N ARG A 163 36.70 -2.42 7.36
CA ARG A 163 37.41 -3.17 8.39
C ARG A 163 37.55 -2.38 9.69
N ASP A 164 38.00 -1.13 9.61
CA ASP A 164 38.18 -0.25 10.77
C ASP A 164 36.82 0.01 11.48
N TRP A 165 35.75 0.19 10.71
CA TRP A 165 34.40 0.37 11.24
C TRP A 165 33.86 -0.87 11.97
N ILE A 166 34.03 -2.06 11.39
CA ILE A 166 33.65 -3.32 12.05
C ILE A 166 34.46 -3.52 13.34
N PHE A 167 35.75 -3.19 13.34
CA PHE A 167 36.59 -3.23 14.53
C PHE A 167 36.08 -2.29 15.62
N ASP A 168 35.74 -1.04 15.28
CA ASP A 168 35.20 -0.06 16.21
C ASP A 168 33.90 -0.55 16.85
N LEU A 169 32.98 -1.14 16.05
CA LEU A 169 31.74 -1.71 16.56
C LEU A 169 31.97 -2.85 17.54
N ARG A 170 32.88 -3.77 17.23
CA ARG A 170 33.28 -4.84 18.16
C ARG A 170 33.86 -4.26 19.45
N SER A 171 34.68 -3.21 19.35
CA SER A 171 35.33 -2.58 20.51
C SER A 171 34.34 -1.93 21.49
N ILE A 172 33.20 -1.42 20.99
CA ILE A 172 32.13 -0.86 21.83
C ILE A 172 31.11 -1.91 22.30
N GLY A 173 31.37 -3.20 22.03
CA GLY A 173 30.53 -4.32 22.47
C GLY A 173 29.27 -4.53 21.64
N TYR A 174 29.22 -4.01 20.41
CA TYR A 174 28.10 -4.23 19.50
C TYR A 174 27.97 -5.71 19.14
N GLN A 175 26.75 -6.26 19.24
CA GLN A 175 26.45 -7.65 18.95
C GLN A 175 25.86 -7.77 17.54
N PHE A 176 26.60 -8.41 16.64
CA PHE A 176 26.15 -8.61 15.26
C PHE A 176 25.04 -9.68 15.19
N PRO A 177 24.04 -9.50 14.30
CA PRO A 177 22.98 -10.49 14.10
C PRO A 177 23.53 -11.80 13.52
N PRO A 178 22.95 -12.96 13.90
CA PRO A 178 23.33 -14.23 13.31
C PRO A 178 22.86 -14.30 11.84
N ARG A 179 23.63 -15.01 11.00
CA ARG A 179 23.23 -15.33 9.63
C ARG A 179 22.04 -16.30 9.61
N THR A 180 21.25 -16.20 8.55
CA THR A 180 20.14 -17.13 8.26
C THR A 180 20.53 -18.06 7.11
N ASN A 181 20.17 -19.35 7.22
CA ASN A 181 20.41 -20.36 6.17
C ASN A 181 19.29 -20.41 5.12
N GLU A 182 18.28 -19.54 5.21
CA GLU A 182 17.17 -19.50 4.26
C GLU A 182 17.63 -18.79 2.98
N THR A 183 17.82 -19.56 1.92
CA THR A 183 18.15 -19.07 0.57
C THR A 183 16.91 -18.72 -0.24
N ASP A 184 15.73 -19.20 0.17
CA ASP A 184 14.48 -18.98 -0.55
C ASP A 184 13.66 -17.85 0.06
N TYR A 185 13.50 -16.78 -0.72
CA TYR A 185 12.63 -15.66 -0.43
C TYR A 185 11.16 -16.06 -0.63
N PHE A 186 10.45 -16.39 0.46
CA PHE A 186 9.00 -16.57 0.43
C PHE A 186 8.31 -15.35 1.05
N ILE A 187 7.54 -14.59 0.25
CA ILE A 187 6.64 -13.57 0.79
C ILE A 187 5.51 -14.31 1.53
N MET A 188 5.52 -14.27 2.86
CA MET A 188 4.44 -14.82 3.68
C MET A 188 3.21 -13.88 3.65
N GLU A 189 2.50 -13.85 2.51
CA GLU A 189 1.29 -13.02 2.33
C GLU A 189 0.11 -13.53 3.18
N GLN A 190 0.13 -14.80 3.62
CA GLN A 190 -1.00 -15.50 4.25
C GLN A 190 -1.16 -15.26 5.77
N VAL A 191 -0.25 -14.51 6.41
CA VAL A 191 -0.29 -14.31 7.87
C VAL A 191 -1.09 -13.04 8.22
N ARG A 192 -1.97 -13.12 9.22
CA ARG A 192 -2.69 -11.94 9.74
C ARG A 192 -1.70 -10.85 10.18
N GLY A 193 -1.92 -9.62 9.73
CA GLY A 193 -1.02 -8.50 10.00
C GLY A 193 0.25 -8.47 9.13
N ALA A 194 0.40 -9.38 8.17
CA ALA A 194 1.44 -9.26 7.16
C ALA A 194 1.19 -8.05 6.26
N ASN A 195 2.04 -7.03 6.43
CA ASN A 195 2.07 -5.82 5.58
C ASN A 195 2.98 -5.98 4.35
N CYS A 196 3.78 -7.06 4.28
CA CYS A 196 4.56 -7.40 3.10
C CYS A 196 3.68 -8.16 2.11
N ARG A 197 3.17 -7.47 1.10
CA ARG A 197 2.41 -8.05 -0.02
C ARG A 197 2.70 -7.32 -1.31
N ARG A 198 2.48 -7.97 -2.45
CA ARG A 198 2.54 -7.30 -3.75
C ARG A 198 1.45 -6.23 -3.83
N ALA A 199 1.85 -4.99 -4.03
CA ALA A 199 0.96 -3.87 -4.24
C ALA A 199 1.68 -2.81 -5.06
N ASP A 200 0.94 -2.10 -5.90
CA ASP A 200 1.43 -0.94 -6.62
C ASP A 200 0.41 0.18 -6.45
N VAL A 201 0.87 1.36 -6.07
CA VAL A 201 0.02 2.54 -5.90
C VAL A 201 0.83 3.75 -6.32
N GLU A 202 0.43 4.36 -7.43
CA GLU A 202 1.03 5.59 -7.93
C GLU A 202 0.13 6.79 -7.62
N PHE A 203 0.78 7.88 -7.23
CA PHE A 203 0.12 9.12 -6.84
C PHE A 203 0.43 10.24 -7.83
N ASP A 204 -0.59 10.71 -8.55
CA ASP A 204 -0.44 11.87 -9.42
C ASP A 204 -0.10 13.13 -8.62
N THR A 205 0.90 13.88 -9.03
CA THR A 205 1.19 15.17 -8.41
C THR A 205 0.30 16.28 -8.95
N GLU A 206 -0.29 17.06 -8.06
CA GLU A 206 -1.09 18.22 -8.46
C GLU A 206 -0.21 19.32 -9.06
N LYS A 207 -0.40 19.64 -10.35
CA LYS A 207 0.02 20.92 -10.98
C LYS A 207 -1.09 21.98 -10.89
N GLU A 208 -0.76 23.26 -10.96
CA GLU A 208 -1.75 24.36 -10.89
C GLU A 208 -2.78 24.35 -12.04
N ASP A 209 -2.46 23.77 -13.21
CA ASP A 209 -3.38 23.61 -14.37
C ASP A 209 -4.22 22.30 -14.37
N THR A 210 -4.20 21.55 -13.26
CA THR A 210 -4.74 20.18 -13.17
C THR A 210 -6.20 19.98 -13.53
N MET A 211 -7.08 20.95 -13.30
CA MET A 211 -8.53 20.72 -13.46
C MET A 211 -8.95 20.64 -14.94
N ILE A 212 -8.30 21.41 -15.80
CA ILE A 212 -8.54 21.39 -17.24
C ILE A 212 -7.88 20.14 -17.84
N GLU A 213 -6.65 19.82 -17.45
CA GLU A 213 -5.95 18.59 -17.87
C GLU A 213 -6.73 17.33 -17.48
N LYS A 214 -7.17 17.20 -16.22
CA LYS A 214 -8.03 16.10 -15.77
C LYS A 214 -9.34 16.03 -16.55
N SER A 215 -9.88 17.17 -16.96
CA SER A 215 -11.10 17.21 -17.78
C SER A 215 -10.84 16.78 -19.22
N ALA A 216 -9.67 17.10 -19.78
CA ALA A 216 -9.26 16.61 -21.09
C ALA A 216 -9.06 15.09 -21.06
N GLU A 217 -8.43 14.56 -20.01
CA GLU A 217 -8.26 13.12 -19.81
C GLU A 217 -9.60 12.40 -19.68
N LYS A 218 -10.54 12.94 -18.89
CA LYS A 218 -11.93 12.45 -18.81
C LYS A 218 -12.57 12.31 -20.19
N LEU A 219 -12.48 13.35 -21.00
CA LEU A 219 -13.07 13.37 -22.34
C LEU A 219 -12.39 12.36 -23.27
N ARG A 220 -11.06 12.21 -23.17
CA ARG A 220 -10.31 11.18 -23.91
C ARG A 220 -10.77 9.77 -23.52
N MET A 221 -10.80 9.45 -22.22
CA MET A 221 -11.22 8.13 -21.73
C MET A 221 -12.68 7.82 -22.07
N PHE A 222 -13.56 8.82 -22.02
CA PHE A 222 -14.95 8.69 -22.46
C PHE A 222 -15.05 8.49 -23.99
N GLY A 223 -14.20 9.14 -24.77
CA GLY A 223 -14.07 8.91 -26.21
C GLY A 223 -13.69 7.45 -26.51
N GLU A 224 -12.68 6.92 -25.82
CA GLU A 224 -12.27 5.51 -25.96
C GLU A 224 -13.38 4.51 -25.60
N LEU A 225 -14.19 4.80 -24.57
CA LEU A 225 -15.39 4.01 -24.26
C LEU A 225 -16.42 4.09 -25.37
N THR A 226 -16.59 5.26 -25.96
CA THR A 226 -17.57 5.46 -27.04
C THR A 226 -17.16 4.71 -28.29
N ASP A 227 -15.88 4.76 -28.67
CA ASP A 227 -15.32 3.99 -29.79
C ASP A 227 -15.46 2.49 -29.56
N TRP A 228 -15.24 2.03 -28.32
CA TRP A 228 -15.47 0.65 -27.94
C TRP A 228 -16.95 0.23 -28.05
N CYS A 229 -17.88 1.05 -27.53
CA CYS A 229 -19.33 0.82 -27.65
C CYS A 229 -19.83 0.85 -29.10
N ALA A 230 -19.22 1.67 -29.96
CA ALA A 230 -19.57 1.78 -31.38
C ALA A 230 -19.36 0.46 -32.13
N LYS A 231 -18.38 -0.37 -31.73
CA LYS A 231 -18.19 -1.73 -32.27
C LYS A 231 -19.42 -2.64 -32.09
N ALA A 232 -20.28 -2.32 -31.12
CA ALA A 232 -21.54 -3.01 -30.84
C ALA A 232 -22.78 -2.26 -31.37
N ASN A 233 -22.63 -1.35 -32.35
CA ASN A 233 -23.69 -0.51 -32.93
C ASN A 233 -24.34 0.51 -31.97
N PHE A 234 -23.66 0.91 -30.89
CA PHE A 234 -24.10 2.00 -30.00
C PHE A 234 -23.37 3.31 -30.33
N SER A 235 -23.78 4.02 -31.38
CA SER A 235 -23.10 5.22 -31.89
C SER A 235 -23.68 6.57 -31.46
N ASP A 236 -24.79 6.59 -30.70
CA ASP A 236 -25.55 7.81 -30.41
C ASP A 236 -24.89 8.77 -29.41
N PHE A 237 -23.79 8.36 -28.75
CA PHE A 237 -23.16 9.11 -27.66
C PHE A 237 -22.33 10.33 -28.10
N LEU A 238 -21.90 10.41 -29.37
CA LEU A 238 -20.87 11.36 -29.82
C LEU A 238 -21.35 12.80 -30.06
N ARG A 239 -22.65 13.09 -30.00
CA ARG A 239 -23.13 14.26 -30.73
C ARG A 239 -22.75 15.62 -30.13
N LYS A 240 -22.40 15.76 -28.84
CA LYS A 240 -21.90 17.03 -28.24
C LYS A 240 -21.13 16.80 -26.92
N LEU A 241 -19.83 16.51 -26.99
CA LEU A 241 -18.97 16.59 -25.79
C LEU A 241 -18.57 18.05 -25.51
N PRO A 242 -18.56 18.51 -24.25
CA PRO A 242 -18.08 19.85 -23.89
C PRO A 242 -16.57 19.97 -24.08
N SER A 243 -16.06 21.21 -24.18
CA SER A 243 -14.61 21.43 -24.13
C SER A 243 -14.05 21.15 -22.73
N PRO A 244 -12.76 20.83 -22.58
CA PRO A 244 -12.15 20.58 -21.26
C PRO A 244 -12.40 21.71 -20.23
N PRO A 245 -12.29 23.01 -20.57
CA PRO A 245 -12.63 24.09 -19.63
C PRO A 245 -14.10 24.15 -19.22
N GLN A 246 -15.02 23.85 -20.16
CA GLN A 246 -16.45 23.78 -19.87
C GLN A 246 -16.76 22.62 -18.91
N LEU A 247 -16.16 21.45 -19.14
CA LEU A 247 -16.31 20.29 -18.27
C LEU A 247 -15.72 20.55 -16.87
N ALA A 248 -14.53 21.14 -16.80
CA ALA A 248 -13.88 21.51 -15.54
C ALA A 248 -14.78 22.43 -14.70
N THR A 249 -15.35 23.46 -15.33
CA THR A 249 -16.28 24.40 -14.68
C THR A 249 -17.56 23.72 -14.20
N SER A 250 -18.14 22.82 -15.02
CA SER A 250 -19.34 22.07 -14.66
C SER A 250 -19.09 21.14 -13.47
N HIS A 251 -18.01 20.37 -13.52
CA HIS A 251 -17.64 19.44 -12.45
C HIS A 251 -17.29 20.14 -11.14
N ALA A 252 -16.60 21.28 -11.19
CA ALA A 252 -16.28 22.06 -10.00
C ALA A 252 -17.53 22.60 -9.27
N LYS A 253 -18.66 22.77 -9.98
CA LYS A 253 -19.95 23.18 -9.40
C LYS A 253 -20.77 22.02 -8.85
N ASN A 254 -20.41 20.77 -9.15
CA ASN A 254 -21.12 19.58 -8.70
C ASN A 254 -20.47 18.99 -7.45
N GLN A 255 -21.12 19.16 -6.29
CA GLN A 255 -20.59 18.72 -5.01
C GLN A 255 -20.34 17.20 -4.95
N VAL A 256 -21.14 16.38 -5.63
CA VAL A 256 -20.94 14.92 -5.68
C VAL A 256 -19.61 14.62 -6.33
N LEU A 257 -19.36 15.18 -7.52
CA LEU A 257 -18.12 14.94 -8.25
C LEU A 257 -16.89 15.50 -7.51
N VAL A 258 -17.03 16.65 -6.84
CA VAL A 258 -15.99 17.21 -5.96
C VAL A 258 -15.67 16.25 -4.80
N ASN A 259 -16.69 15.59 -4.23
CA ASN A 259 -16.49 14.61 -3.16
C ASN A 259 -15.82 13.32 -3.68
N LEU A 260 -16.18 12.85 -4.88
CA LEU A 260 -15.55 11.67 -5.49
C LEU A 260 -14.05 11.89 -5.71
N GLN A 261 -13.64 13.08 -6.17
CA GLN A 261 -12.22 13.44 -6.31
C GLN A 261 -11.43 13.43 -5.00
N LYS A 262 -12.12 13.44 -3.85
CA LYS A 262 -11.52 13.32 -2.51
C LYS A 262 -11.76 11.95 -1.89
N SER A 263 -12.33 11.00 -2.63
CA SER A 263 -12.66 9.65 -2.18
C SER A 263 -11.85 8.63 -2.96
N VAL A 264 -11.69 7.45 -2.35
CA VAL A 264 -11.02 6.30 -2.96
C VAL A 264 -12.08 5.30 -3.42
N LEU A 265 -11.94 4.77 -4.63
CA LEU A 265 -12.70 3.62 -5.10
C LEU A 265 -11.84 2.36 -4.98
N VAL A 266 -12.38 1.31 -4.36
CA VAL A 266 -11.76 0.00 -4.25
C VAL A 266 -12.62 -0.98 -5.04
N ILE A 267 -12.08 -1.49 -6.14
CA ILE A 267 -12.74 -2.47 -6.99
C ILE A 267 -12.19 -3.85 -6.61
N THR A 268 -13.03 -4.73 -6.07
CA THR A 268 -12.63 -6.07 -5.64
C THR A 268 -12.93 -7.10 -6.72
N GLY A 269 -11.99 -8.01 -7.01
CA GLY A 269 -12.24 -9.12 -7.93
C GLY A 269 -12.42 -10.44 -7.20
N ASN A 270 -13.53 -11.12 -7.47
CA ASN A 270 -13.85 -12.40 -6.84
C ASN A 270 -12.92 -13.52 -7.33
N TYR A 271 -12.43 -13.42 -8.57
CA TYR A 271 -11.55 -14.39 -9.22
C TYR A 271 -10.31 -13.69 -9.81
N PRO A 272 -9.29 -14.46 -10.24
CA PRO A 272 -8.15 -13.91 -10.94
C PRO A 272 -8.56 -13.04 -12.14
N TRP A 273 -8.20 -11.77 -12.07
CA TRP A 273 -8.46 -10.82 -13.15
C TRP A 273 -7.65 -11.20 -14.38
N ASN A 274 -8.33 -11.49 -15.48
CA ASN A 274 -7.69 -11.79 -16.76
C ASN A 274 -8.08 -10.82 -17.88
N ARG A 275 -9.10 -9.97 -17.67
CA ARG A 275 -9.69 -9.01 -18.63
C ARG A 275 -10.35 -7.84 -17.92
N THR A 276 -10.96 -6.92 -18.67
CA THR A 276 -11.89 -5.84 -18.23
C THR A 276 -11.33 -4.71 -17.38
N ILE A 277 -10.11 -4.80 -16.85
CA ILE A 277 -9.51 -3.74 -16.03
C ILE A 277 -9.52 -2.39 -16.77
N GLY A 278 -9.06 -2.37 -18.04
CA GLY A 278 -9.05 -1.16 -18.84
C GLY A 278 -10.43 -0.53 -19.05
N LEU A 279 -11.51 -1.33 -19.10
CA LEU A 279 -12.87 -0.83 -19.18
C LEU A 279 -13.26 -0.11 -17.88
N LEU A 280 -13.04 -0.75 -16.73
CA LEU A 280 -13.36 -0.19 -15.41
C LEU A 280 -12.53 1.07 -15.10
N GLN A 281 -11.25 1.10 -15.51
CA GLN A 281 -10.42 2.29 -15.39
C GLN A 281 -11.07 3.48 -16.12
N ARG A 282 -11.55 3.29 -17.35
CA ARG A 282 -12.21 4.36 -18.12
C ARG A 282 -13.53 4.83 -17.52
N MET A 283 -14.28 3.92 -16.91
CA MET A 283 -15.56 4.25 -16.27
C MET A 283 -15.39 5.03 -14.96
N TYR A 284 -14.40 4.67 -14.14
CA TYR A 284 -14.34 5.13 -12.75
C TYR A 284 -13.12 5.98 -12.43
N GLN A 285 -11.92 5.60 -12.87
CA GLN A 285 -10.66 6.24 -12.48
C GLN A 285 -10.66 7.78 -12.63
N PRO A 286 -11.25 8.39 -13.68
CA PRO A 286 -11.24 9.84 -13.82
C PRO A 286 -12.03 10.59 -12.74
N TYR A 287 -13.01 9.94 -12.12
CA TYR A 287 -13.95 10.58 -11.21
C TYR A 287 -13.51 10.54 -9.74
N PHE A 288 -12.74 9.51 -9.38
CA PHE A 288 -12.24 9.32 -8.03
C PHE A 288 -10.85 9.94 -7.85
N GLY A 289 -10.49 10.25 -6.59
CA GLY A 289 -9.14 10.73 -6.30
C GLY A 289 -8.08 9.64 -6.43
N LEU A 290 -8.48 8.39 -6.17
CA LEU A 290 -7.68 7.19 -6.39
C LEU A 290 -8.63 6.03 -6.66
N THR A 291 -8.31 5.19 -7.63
CA THR A 291 -8.98 3.90 -7.85
C THR A 291 -7.97 2.79 -7.63
N ILE A 292 -8.31 1.82 -6.80
CA ILE A 292 -7.46 0.69 -6.42
C ILE A 292 -8.20 -0.59 -6.80
N PHE A 293 -7.54 -1.44 -7.56
CA PHE A 293 -8.01 -2.80 -7.83
C PHE A 293 -7.48 -3.73 -6.75
N CYS A 294 -8.32 -4.60 -6.19
CA CYS A 294 -7.90 -5.51 -5.15
C CYS A 294 -8.39 -6.94 -5.42
N GLY A 295 -7.49 -7.89 -5.31
CA GLY A 295 -7.78 -9.30 -5.54
C GLY A 295 -6.61 -10.03 -6.17
N SER A 296 -6.89 -11.21 -6.69
CA SER A 296 -5.88 -12.00 -7.39
C SER A 296 -5.65 -11.42 -8.78
N TRP A 297 -4.46 -10.89 -9.00
CA TRP A 297 -4.02 -10.40 -10.30
C TRP A 297 -2.56 -10.74 -10.49
N PHE A 298 -2.23 -11.22 -11.69
CA PHE A 298 -0.92 -11.73 -12.05
C PHE A 298 -0.56 -11.08 -13.38
N PRO A 299 0.41 -10.14 -13.44
CA PRO A 299 0.78 -9.45 -14.67
C PRO A 299 1.05 -10.40 -15.83
N GLU A 300 1.71 -11.53 -15.55
CA GLU A 300 2.08 -12.57 -16.51
C GLU A 300 0.88 -13.35 -17.09
N LYS A 301 -0.27 -13.33 -16.42
CA LYS A 301 -1.51 -14.00 -16.86
C LYS A 301 -2.53 -13.03 -17.48
N TYR A 302 -2.27 -11.73 -17.42
CA TYR A 302 -3.21 -10.72 -17.91
C TYR A 302 -3.04 -10.51 -19.41
N ASP A 303 -4.11 -10.76 -20.17
CA ASP A 303 -4.11 -10.58 -21.63
C ASP A 303 -4.59 -9.17 -21.99
N ASP A 304 -3.64 -8.26 -22.19
CA ASP A 304 -3.89 -6.90 -22.66
C ASP A 304 -3.81 -6.74 -24.18
N SER A 305 -3.61 -7.85 -24.91
CA SER A 305 -3.49 -7.86 -26.36
C SER A 305 -4.84 -7.94 -27.08
N ASN A 306 -5.90 -8.31 -26.36
CA ASN A 306 -7.21 -8.58 -26.90
C ASN A 306 -7.93 -7.31 -27.39
N GLU A 307 -8.31 -7.26 -28.67
CA GLU A 307 -9.01 -6.12 -29.28
C GLU A 307 -10.46 -5.92 -28.79
N ASN A 308 -11.01 -6.88 -28.04
CA ASN A 308 -12.39 -6.84 -27.56
C ASN A 308 -12.59 -5.95 -26.33
N PHE A 309 -11.54 -5.60 -25.58
CA PHE A 309 -11.65 -4.70 -24.43
C PHE A 309 -10.60 -3.59 -24.53
N PRO A 310 -10.88 -2.39 -23.97
CA PRO A 310 -9.87 -1.34 -23.89
C PRO A 310 -8.66 -1.82 -23.09
N ARG A 311 -7.46 -1.48 -23.57
CA ARG A 311 -6.19 -1.83 -22.92
C ARG A 311 -6.08 -1.24 -21.51
N MET A 312 -5.40 -1.93 -20.62
CA MET A 312 -5.10 -1.47 -19.27
C MET A 312 -4.27 -0.18 -19.34
N LEU A 313 -4.64 0.78 -18.50
CA LEU A 313 -3.90 2.02 -18.34
C LEU A 313 -2.83 1.83 -17.26
N HIS A 314 -1.65 2.39 -17.52
CA HIS A 314 -0.57 2.48 -16.56
C HIS A 314 -0.41 3.94 -16.10
N PRO A 315 -0.13 4.18 -14.81
CA PRO A 315 0.11 3.17 -13.77
C PRO A 315 -1.16 2.42 -13.33
N PHE A 316 -0.96 1.18 -12.86
CA PHE A 316 -2.05 0.30 -12.43
C PHE A 316 -2.01 0.15 -10.91
N ASN A 317 -2.95 0.81 -10.23
CA ASN A 317 -3.02 0.76 -8.78
C ASN A 317 -3.70 -0.52 -8.31
N TYR A 318 -2.95 -1.40 -7.65
CA TYR A 318 -3.47 -2.67 -7.16
C TYR A 318 -2.97 -3.09 -5.77
N ILE A 319 -3.79 -3.88 -5.09
CA ILE A 319 -3.42 -4.64 -3.90
C ILE A 319 -3.65 -6.12 -4.20
N HIS A 320 -2.58 -6.91 -4.18
CA HIS A 320 -2.68 -8.35 -4.40
C HIS A 320 -3.26 -9.05 -3.16
N LEU A 321 -4.28 -9.87 -3.38
CA LEU A 321 -4.70 -10.94 -2.48
C LEU A 321 -4.54 -12.28 -3.22
N THR A 322 -3.99 -13.28 -2.55
CA THR A 322 -3.93 -14.65 -3.08
C THR A 322 -5.34 -15.20 -3.33
N GLU A 323 -5.46 -16.19 -4.20
CA GLU A 323 -6.75 -16.84 -4.48
C GLU A 323 -7.36 -17.47 -3.21
N ALA A 324 -6.49 -17.94 -2.30
CA ALA A 324 -6.88 -18.48 -1.00
C ALA A 324 -7.41 -17.40 -0.04
N GLU A 325 -6.76 -16.23 0.01
CA GLU A 325 -7.26 -15.09 0.80
C GLU A 325 -8.58 -14.56 0.22
N MET A 326 -8.70 -14.40 -1.10
CA MET A 326 -9.93 -13.89 -1.73
C MET A 326 -11.09 -14.89 -1.59
N ASN A 327 -10.78 -16.19 -1.64
CA ASN A 327 -11.71 -17.31 -1.51
C ASN A 327 -12.97 -17.11 -2.38
N LYS A 328 -12.79 -16.89 -3.68
CA LYS A 328 -13.90 -16.69 -4.64
C LYS A 328 -14.86 -15.55 -4.23
N GLY A 329 -14.34 -14.48 -3.61
CA GLY A 329 -15.10 -13.33 -3.12
C GLY A 329 -15.59 -13.44 -1.67
N TYR A 330 -15.45 -14.60 -1.02
CA TYR A 330 -15.99 -14.83 0.33
C TYR A 330 -15.34 -13.95 1.40
N ALA A 331 -14.17 -13.38 1.09
CA ALA A 331 -13.43 -12.48 1.96
C ALA A 331 -13.06 -11.17 1.24
N ALA A 332 -13.86 -10.73 0.25
CA ALA A 332 -13.59 -9.51 -0.51
C ALA A 332 -13.43 -8.25 0.39
N TYR A 333 -14.12 -8.19 1.54
CA TYR A 333 -13.91 -7.11 2.51
C TYR A 333 -12.45 -6.98 3.00
N TYR A 334 -11.64 -8.03 2.89
CA TYR A 334 -10.25 -8.02 3.36
C TYR A 334 -9.40 -7.00 2.61
N CYS A 335 -9.78 -6.68 1.38
CA CYS A 335 -9.24 -5.56 0.62
C CYS A 335 -9.26 -4.25 1.41
N MET A 336 -10.33 -3.97 2.16
CA MET A 336 -10.42 -2.75 2.97
C MET A 336 -9.47 -2.75 4.16
N SER A 337 -9.15 -3.92 4.72
CA SER A 337 -8.11 -4.04 5.73
C SER A 337 -6.74 -3.68 5.15
N LYS A 338 -6.48 -4.01 3.88
CA LYS A 338 -5.22 -3.68 3.19
C LYS A 338 -5.15 -2.27 2.66
N VAL A 339 -6.28 -1.70 2.29
CA VAL A 339 -6.37 -0.26 1.99
C VAL A 339 -6.06 0.58 3.25
N LYS A 340 -6.46 0.14 4.45
CA LYS A 340 -6.05 0.80 5.70
C LYS A 340 -4.53 0.78 5.87
N ASP A 341 -3.87 -0.32 5.53
CA ASP A 341 -2.41 -0.45 5.67
C ASP A 341 -1.64 0.53 4.75
N LEU A 342 -2.27 1.01 3.67
CA LEU A 342 -1.72 2.09 2.84
C LEU A 342 -1.65 3.42 3.59
N ARG A 343 -2.48 3.66 4.61
CA ARG A 343 -2.50 4.90 5.42
C ARG A 343 -2.76 6.19 4.62
N LEU A 344 -3.60 6.11 3.59
CA LEU A 344 -3.95 7.24 2.72
C LEU A 344 -4.44 8.45 3.54
N GLY A 345 -3.90 9.63 3.22
CA GLY A 345 -4.23 10.89 3.87
C GLY A 345 -5.35 11.66 3.16
N ASN A 346 -6.00 12.59 3.85
CA ASN A 346 -6.93 13.55 3.24
C ASN A 346 -8.04 12.94 2.35
N VAL A 347 -8.47 11.72 2.68
CA VAL A 347 -9.57 10.99 2.02
C VAL A 347 -10.88 11.28 2.75
N LEU A 348 -11.97 11.53 2.02
CA LEU A 348 -13.32 11.66 2.59
C LEU A 348 -13.89 10.31 3.01
N GLY A 349 -13.74 9.30 2.15
CA GLY A 349 -14.05 7.91 2.45
C GLY A 349 -13.79 7.00 1.28
N TYR A 350 -14.27 5.77 1.40
CA TYR A 350 -13.91 4.64 0.57
C TYR A 350 -15.17 4.02 -0.01
N TYR A 351 -15.29 4.05 -1.33
CA TYR A 351 -16.29 3.29 -2.05
C TYR A 351 -15.71 1.91 -2.33
N VAL A 352 -16.52 0.88 -2.14
CA VAL A 352 -16.18 -0.49 -2.50
C VAL A 352 -17.19 -0.98 -3.51
N MET A 353 -16.71 -1.64 -4.56
CA MET A 353 -17.54 -2.34 -5.53
C MET A 353 -16.89 -3.68 -5.93
N ALA A 354 -17.70 -4.70 -6.15
CA ALA A 354 -17.27 -5.96 -6.74
C ALA A 354 -17.10 -5.87 -8.27
N ASP A 355 -16.43 -6.87 -8.86
CA ASP A 355 -16.11 -6.97 -10.28
C ASP A 355 -17.33 -7.26 -11.17
N ASP A 356 -18.39 -7.79 -10.57
CA ASP A 356 -19.67 -8.08 -11.18
C ASP A 356 -20.75 -7.02 -10.89
N SER A 357 -20.38 -5.91 -10.23
CA SER A 357 -21.28 -4.79 -9.96
C SER A 357 -20.85 -3.53 -10.70
N THR A 358 -21.83 -2.69 -11.06
CA THR A 358 -21.58 -1.32 -11.54
C THR A 358 -22.59 -0.39 -10.87
N PHE A 359 -22.18 0.83 -10.60
CA PHE A 359 -23.06 1.81 -9.98
C PHE A 359 -22.95 3.19 -10.61
N ASN A 360 -24.06 3.90 -10.53
CA ASN A 360 -24.22 5.27 -10.98
C ASN A 360 -23.60 6.22 -9.93
N PHE A 361 -22.27 6.39 -9.97
CA PHE A 361 -21.52 7.17 -8.98
C PHE A 361 -21.94 8.65 -8.87
N TRP A 362 -22.68 9.17 -9.86
CA TRP A 362 -23.23 10.53 -9.84
C TRP A 362 -24.42 10.71 -8.89
N HIS A 363 -24.98 9.63 -8.32
CA HIS A 363 -25.91 9.75 -7.20
C HIS A 363 -25.12 10.03 -5.92
N GLY A 364 -25.32 11.23 -5.37
CA GLY A 364 -24.64 11.66 -4.15
C GLY A 364 -25.01 10.82 -2.95
N ILE A 365 -24.01 10.53 -2.12
CA ILE A 365 -24.19 9.93 -0.79
C ILE A 365 -23.77 10.93 0.29
N ASN A 366 -24.16 10.66 1.54
CA ASN A 366 -23.63 11.40 2.68
C ASN A 366 -22.22 10.90 3.01
N PRO A 367 -21.16 11.72 2.86
CA PRO A 367 -19.77 11.28 3.07
C PRO A 367 -19.42 11.07 4.55
N PHE A 368 -20.31 11.41 5.48
CA PHE A 368 -20.08 11.29 6.92
C PHE A 368 -20.71 10.04 7.54
N LEU A 369 -21.48 9.27 6.76
CA LEU A 369 -22.16 8.07 7.21
C LEU A 369 -21.79 6.89 6.31
N VAL A 370 -21.84 5.69 6.87
CA VAL A 370 -21.78 4.46 6.07
C VAL A 370 -22.96 4.45 5.11
N MET A 371 -22.75 4.04 3.87
CA MET A 371 -23.83 3.76 2.93
C MET A 371 -23.77 2.29 2.53
N HIS A 372 -24.93 1.64 2.53
CA HIS A 372 -25.07 0.27 2.08
C HIS A 372 -26.45 0.07 1.41
N PRO A 373 -26.53 -0.22 0.09
CA PRO A 373 -27.79 -0.18 -0.66
C PRO A 373 -28.90 -1.07 -0.06
N SER A 374 -28.54 -2.28 0.34
CA SER A 374 -29.48 -3.25 0.90
C SER A 374 -29.68 -3.09 2.41
N GLY A 375 -28.80 -2.37 3.13
CA GLY A 375 -28.73 -2.37 4.58
C GLY A 375 -28.93 -3.77 5.21
N ASP A 376 -29.90 -3.87 6.12
CA ASP A 376 -30.28 -5.07 6.89
C ASP A 376 -31.58 -5.72 6.34
N LEU A 377 -31.81 -5.67 5.01
CA LEU A 377 -33.03 -6.19 4.39
C LEU A 377 -33.24 -7.70 4.59
N HIS A 378 -32.15 -8.48 4.64
CA HIS A 378 -32.20 -9.95 4.74
C HIS A 378 -32.13 -10.44 6.19
N ARG A 379 -32.57 -9.61 7.13
CA ARG A 379 -32.66 -9.96 8.55
C ARG A 379 -33.51 -11.21 8.76
N ASN A 380 -33.05 -12.12 9.62
CA ASN A 380 -33.68 -13.42 9.90
C ASN A 380 -33.71 -14.42 8.72
N SER A 381 -33.01 -14.15 7.61
CA SER A 381 -32.75 -15.15 6.57
C SER A 381 -31.33 -15.73 6.75
N GLY A 382 -31.15 -17.02 6.47
CA GLY A 382 -30.05 -17.77 7.11
C GLY A 382 -29.34 -18.82 6.26
N VAL A 383 -29.37 -18.73 4.93
CA VAL A 383 -28.78 -19.76 4.07
C VAL A 383 -27.28 -19.94 4.37
N TRP A 384 -26.53 -18.83 4.43
CA TRP A 384 -25.10 -18.85 4.72
C TRP A 384 -24.73 -19.25 6.14
N TRP A 385 -25.65 -19.11 7.10
CA TRP A 385 -25.37 -19.44 8.51
C TRP A 385 -25.18 -20.94 8.77
N LYS A 386 -25.74 -21.79 7.90
CA LYS A 386 -25.59 -23.26 7.96
C LYS A 386 -24.24 -23.74 7.43
N GLU A 387 -23.58 -22.93 6.62
CA GLU A 387 -22.28 -23.24 6.03
C GLU A 387 -21.14 -23.06 7.05
N PRO A 388 -19.96 -23.69 6.83
CA PRO A 388 -18.79 -23.51 7.70
C PRO A 388 -18.35 -22.04 7.84
N VAL A 389 -18.56 -21.24 6.79
CA VAL A 389 -18.25 -19.80 6.73
C VAL A 389 -19.27 -18.91 7.45
N GLY A 390 -20.34 -19.52 7.99
CA GLY A 390 -21.38 -18.87 8.76
C GLY A 390 -21.21 -19.06 10.26
N MET A 391 -22.04 -19.90 10.89
CA MET A 391 -22.08 -20.03 12.35
C MET A 391 -20.74 -20.50 12.95
N ARG A 392 -20.07 -21.46 12.30
CA ARG A 392 -18.77 -21.96 12.80
C ARG A 392 -17.71 -20.86 12.77
N ALA A 393 -17.63 -20.09 11.69
CA ALA A 393 -16.76 -18.93 11.59
C ALA A 393 -17.13 -17.83 12.61
N ALA A 394 -18.42 -17.56 12.84
CA ALA A 394 -18.85 -16.58 13.84
C ALA A 394 -18.47 -16.98 15.28
N LEU A 395 -18.59 -18.27 15.62
CA LEU A 395 -18.11 -18.81 16.90
C LEU A 395 -16.59 -18.69 17.03
N LEU A 396 -15.85 -18.96 15.94
CA LEU A 396 -14.40 -18.78 15.91
C LEU A 396 -14.01 -17.30 16.08
N ALA A 397 -14.67 -16.38 15.37
CA ALA A 397 -14.46 -14.94 15.53
C ALA A 397 -14.70 -14.49 16.97
N ASN A 398 -15.77 -14.98 17.61
CA ASN A 398 -16.00 -14.70 19.03
C ASN A 398 -14.85 -15.22 19.90
N LYS A 399 -14.37 -16.45 19.66
CA LYS A 399 -13.22 -17.03 20.38
C LYS A 399 -11.95 -16.19 20.18
N LEU A 400 -11.71 -15.69 18.96
CA LEU A 400 -10.59 -14.80 18.68
C LEU A 400 -10.67 -13.54 19.55
N PHE A 401 -11.84 -12.91 19.66
CA PHE A 401 -12.01 -11.73 20.52
C PHE A 401 -11.93 -12.04 22.02
N THR A 402 -12.54 -13.12 22.50
CA THR A 402 -12.72 -13.36 23.94
C THR A 402 -11.60 -14.17 24.58
N GLU A 403 -10.84 -14.94 23.79
CA GLU A 403 -9.81 -15.85 24.29
C GLU A 403 -8.44 -15.54 23.69
N VAL A 404 -8.30 -15.60 22.37
CA VAL A 404 -6.98 -15.51 21.69
C VAL A 404 -6.39 -14.11 21.82
N TYR A 405 -7.15 -13.08 21.45
CA TYR A 405 -6.75 -11.67 21.50
C TYR A 405 -7.30 -10.94 22.71
N LYS A 406 -7.63 -11.68 23.78
CA LYS A 406 -8.16 -11.12 25.02
C LYS A 406 -7.29 -10.00 25.61
N TYR A 407 -5.96 -10.12 25.44
CA TYR A 407 -4.97 -9.19 25.99
C TYR A 407 -4.37 -8.25 24.94
N ASP A 408 -4.80 -8.35 23.67
CA ASP A 408 -4.35 -7.43 22.62
C ASP A 408 -5.14 -6.12 22.73
N ALA A 409 -4.46 -5.04 23.09
CA ALA A 409 -5.09 -3.75 23.33
C ALA A 409 -5.78 -3.16 22.09
N LEU A 410 -5.24 -3.40 20.88
CA LEU A 410 -5.80 -2.87 19.64
C LEU A 410 -7.05 -3.66 19.25
N VAL A 411 -7.00 -4.99 19.33
CA VAL A 411 -8.16 -5.84 19.03
C VAL A 411 -9.28 -5.62 20.04
N GLN A 412 -8.96 -5.48 21.33
CA GLN A 412 -9.98 -5.19 22.35
C GLN A 412 -10.61 -3.81 22.17
N ALA A 413 -9.86 -2.80 21.70
CA ALA A 413 -10.44 -1.50 21.38
C ALA A 413 -11.53 -1.59 20.30
N ILE A 414 -11.28 -2.37 19.24
CA ILE A 414 -12.26 -2.67 18.18
C ILE A 414 -13.46 -3.42 18.76
N TRP A 415 -13.22 -4.45 19.58
CA TRP A 415 -14.28 -5.25 20.19
C TRP A 415 -15.20 -4.41 21.10
N HIS A 416 -14.61 -3.51 21.89
CA HIS A 416 -15.36 -2.56 22.72
C HIS A 416 -16.17 -1.57 21.87
N GLN A 417 -15.61 -1.10 20.75
CA GLN A 417 -16.33 -0.24 19.81
C GLN A 417 -17.53 -0.97 19.19
N PHE A 418 -17.36 -2.23 18.78
CA PHE A 418 -18.46 -3.08 18.29
C PHE A 418 -19.57 -3.20 19.33
N GLY A 419 -19.23 -3.54 20.58
CA GLY A 419 -20.20 -3.62 21.67
C GLY A 419 -20.91 -2.28 21.97
N ARG A 420 -20.22 -1.14 21.89
CA ARG A 420 -20.83 0.19 22.06
C ARG A 420 -21.82 0.49 20.93
N GLY A 421 -21.40 0.32 19.68
CA GLY A 421 -22.23 0.58 18.50
C GLY A 421 -23.50 -0.26 18.48
N LEU A 422 -23.42 -1.54 18.89
CA LEU A 422 -24.61 -2.39 19.05
C LEU A 422 -25.62 -1.82 20.07
N ARG A 423 -25.13 -1.31 21.21
CA ARG A 423 -25.99 -0.72 22.25
C ARG A 423 -26.61 0.60 21.81
N GLU A 424 -25.86 1.42 21.08
CA GLU A 424 -26.35 2.68 20.54
C GLU A 424 -27.47 2.45 19.51
N LYS A 425 -27.34 1.42 18.67
CA LYS A 425 -28.36 1.08 17.67
C LYS A 425 -29.56 0.32 18.25
N ASN A 426 -29.32 -0.54 19.23
CA ASN A 426 -30.36 -1.29 19.92
C ASN A 426 -30.03 -1.44 21.41
N PRO A 427 -30.61 -0.58 22.28
CA PRO A 427 -30.34 -0.60 23.73
C PRO A 427 -30.64 -1.93 24.43
N LYS A 428 -31.43 -2.83 23.80
CA LYS A 428 -31.71 -4.17 24.33
C LYS A 428 -30.53 -5.13 24.19
N VAL A 429 -29.52 -4.80 23.38
CA VAL A 429 -28.33 -5.65 23.20
C VAL A 429 -27.41 -5.49 24.40
N THR A 430 -27.34 -6.53 25.23
CA THR A 430 -26.50 -6.52 26.44
C THR A 430 -25.14 -7.20 26.24
N ASN A 431 -25.00 -8.02 25.19
CA ASN A 431 -23.83 -8.88 25.01
C ASN A 431 -23.39 -8.95 23.54
N ALA A 432 -22.18 -8.46 23.27
CA ALA A 432 -21.56 -8.44 21.94
C ALA A 432 -21.26 -9.87 21.42
N SER A 433 -20.77 -10.78 22.28
CA SER A 433 -20.52 -12.18 21.91
C SER A 433 -21.80 -12.88 21.48
N LYS A 434 -22.90 -12.65 22.21
CA LYS A 434 -24.20 -13.21 21.85
C LYS A 434 -24.68 -12.67 20.50
N ASN A 435 -24.55 -11.35 20.27
CA ASN A 435 -24.96 -10.76 19.00
C ASN A 435 -24.12 -11.28 17.82
N LEU A 436 -22.79 -11.35 17.97
CA LEU A 436 -21.89 -11.88 16.94
C LEU A 436 -22.25 -13.32 16.53
N THR A 437 -22.64 -14.14 17.51
CA THR A 437 -22.98 -15.56 17.32
C THR A 437 -24.47 -15.83 17.08
N THR A 438 -25.29 -14.79 16.94
CA THR A 438 -26.70 -14.93 16.58
C THR A 438 -26.84 -14.96 15.06
N ALA A 439 -27.56 -15.95 14.53
CA ALA A 439 -27.91 -16.02 13.10
C ALA A 439 -29.04 -15.04 12.78
N ASP A 440 -28.71 -13.77 12.54
CA ASP A 440 -29.66 -12.66 12.41
C ASP A 440 -29.76 -12.07 11.00
N GLY A 441 -29.12 -12.67 9.99
CA GLY A 441 -29.23 -12.23 8.60
C GLY A 441 -27.90 -12.17 7.85
N TRP A 442 -27.94 -11.55 6.68
CA TRP A 442 -26.79 -11.23 5.83
C TRP A 442 -27.09 -9.95 5.03
N SER A 443 -26.10 -9.41 4.32
CA SER A 443 -26.25 -8.20 3.51
C SER A 443 -25.54 -8.37 2.17
N VAL A 444 -26.22 -8.04 1.06
CA VAL A 444 -25.60 -8.02 -0.28
C VAL A 444 -24.43 -7.05 -0.29
N SER A 445 -23.21 -7.55 -0.46
CA SER A 445 -21.99 -6.79 -0.14
C SER A 445 -21.14 -6.42 -1.36
N ASP A 446 -21.76 -6.38 -2.53
CA ASP A 446 -21.13 -6.03 -3.81
C ASP A 446 -20.90 -4.52 -3.98
N MET A 447 -21.48 -3.70 -3.10
CA MET A 447 -21.30 -2.25 -3.09
C MET A 447 -21.56 -1.66 -1.69
N TYR A 448 -20.63 -0.84 -1.20
CA TYR A 448 -20.83 -0.05 0.03
C TYR A 448 -19.85 1.13 0.11
N TYR A 449 -20.11 2.04 1.05
CA TYR A 449 -19.23 3.17 1.35
C TYR A 449 -18.90 3.24 2.84
N ILE A 450 -17.61 3.44 3.15
CA ILE A 450 -17.10 3.63 4.50
C ILE A 450 -16.49 5.04 4.61
N PRO A 451 -16.97 5.91 5.52
CA PRO A 451 -16.34 7.21 5.74
C PRO A 451 -14.93 7.04 6.32
N ALA A 452 -14.02 7.97 6.04
CA ALA A 452 -12.62 7.81 6.43
C ALA A 452 -12.40 7.64 7.94
N ASN A 453 -13.22 8.30 8.77
CA ASN A 453 -13.19 8.14 10.23
C ASN A 453 -13.65 6.76 10.72
N GLY A 454 -14.37 6.00 9.88
CA GLY A 454 -14.86 4.65 10.16
C GLY A 454 -13.92 3.54 9.67
N LEU A 455 -12.89 3.87 8.87
CA LEU A 455 -12.01 2.88 8.26
C LEU A 455 -11.27 2.04 9.30
N ASP A 456 -10.68 2.67 10.33
CA ASP A 456 -9.91 1.96 11.35
C ASP A 456 -10.73 0.88 12.05
N TYR A 457 -11.97 1.23 12.36
CA TYR A 457 -12.92 0.34 13.00
C TYR A 457 -13.37 -0.79 12.06
N HIS A 458 -13.78 -0.44 10.83
CA HIS A 458 -14.19 -1.41 9.81
C HIS A 458 -13.07 -2.42 9.54
N ALA A 459 -11.89 -1.95 9.12
CA ALA A 459 -10.74 -2.79 8.81
C ALA A 459 -10.27 -3.63 10.00
N GLY A 460 -10.27 -3.07 11.21
CA GLY A 460 -9.89 -3.80 12.42
C GLY A 460 -10.85 -4.95 12.76
N LEU A 461 -12.16 -4.74 12.54
CA LEU A 461 -13.17 -5.80 12.71
C LEU A 461 -13.01 -6.87 11.62
N MET A 462 -12.83 -6.44 10.38
CA MET A 462 -12.64 -7.31 9.22
C MET A 462 -11.39 -8.18 9.30
N GLU A 463 -10.29 -7.72 9.89
CA GLU A 463 -9.09 -8.54 10.13
C GLU A 463 -9.39 -9.78 10.99
N VAL A 464 -10.22 -9.62 12.04
CA VAL A 464 -10.57 -10.75 12.92
C VAL A 464 -11.59 -11.67 12.24
N PHE A 465 -12.54 -11.10 11.50
CA PHE A 465 -13.50 -11.88 10.72
C PHE A 465 -12.82 -12.68 9.60
N PHE A 466 -11.81 -12.11 8.95
CA PHE A 466 -10.98 -12.77 7.96
C PHE A 466 -10.27 -14.00 8.54
N GLU A 467 -9.56 -13.83 9.67
CA GLU A 467 -8.89 -14.95 10.35
C GLU A 467 -9.86 -16.05 10.79
N ALA A 468 -11.09 -15.68 11.12
CA ALA A 468 -12.14 -16.64 11.47
C ALA A 468 -12.79 -17.32 10.25
N GLY A 469 -12.52 -16.86 9.02
CA GLY A 469 -13.16 -17.34 7.80
C GLY A 469 -14.64 -16.96 7.69
N LEU A 470 -15.04 -15.83 8.26
CA LEU A 470 -16.43 -15.37 8.25
C LEU A 470 -16.81 -14.83 6.87
N PHE A 471 -17.92 -15.32 6.31
CA PHE A 471 -18.36 -14.94 4.98
C PHE A 471 -18.67 -13.44 4.84
N HIS A 472 -18.28 -12.86 3.71
CA HIS A 472 -18.38 -11.44 3.38
C HIS A 472 -19.72 -10.80 3.73
N GLU A 473 -20.81 -11.43 3.32
CA GLU A 473 -22.16 -10.89 3.55
C GLU A 473 -22.63 -10.96 5.00
N ILE A 474 -22.09 -11.90 5.79
CA ILE A 474 -22.35 -11.98 7.23
C ILE A 474 -21.48 -10.95 7.96
N ALA A 475 -20.20 -10.84 7.60
CA ALA A 475 -19.25 -9.90 8.16
C ALA A 475 -19.75 -8.45 8.03
N ILE A 476 -20.18 -8.05 6.83
CA ILE A 476 -20.74 -6.72 6.57
C ILE A 476 -22.06 -6.52 7.32
N ALA A 477 -22.95 -7.50 7.37
CA ALA A 477 -24.18 -7.39 8.16
C ALA A 477 -23.90 -7.11 9.65
N LYS A 478 -22.94 -7.83 10.26
CA LYS A 478 -22.51 -7.59 11.64
C LYS A 478 -21.93 -6.20 11.82
N TYR A 479 -21.10 -5.74 10.89
CA TYR A 479 -20.61 -4.37 10.91
C TYR A 479 -21.76 -3.35 10.89
N LEU A 480 -22.73 -3.51 9.98
CA LEU A 480 -23.90 -2.62 9.86
C LEU A 480 -24.80 -2.62 11.11
N HIS A 481 -24.83 -3.69 11.90
CA HIS A 481 -25.54 -3.70 13.18
C HIS A 481 -24.89 -2.80 14.23
N SER A 482 -23.60 -2.50 14.07
CA SER A 482 -22.80 -1.72 15.02
C SER A 482 -22.56 -0.27 14.61
N VAL A 483 -23.06 0.18 13.46
CA VAL A 483 -22.84 1.55 12.97
C VAL A 483 -24.13 2.18 12.42
N PRO A 484 -24.27 3.52 12.47
CA PRO A 484 -25.28 4.21 11.70
C PRO A 484 -24.96 4.13 10.21
N TYR A 485 -25.96 3.84 9.39
CA TYR A 485 -25.81 3.80 7.93
C TYR A 485 -27.05 4.35 7.22
N LEU A 486 -26.84 4.77 5.97
CA LEU A 486 -27.88 5.10 5.00
C LEU A 486 -28.00 4.00 3.95
N ARG A 487 -29.18 3.91 3.34
CA ARG A 487 -29.45 3.02 2.22
C ARG A 487 -29.51 3.81 0.92
#